data_AF-A0A7Y6EFR2-F1
#
_entry.id   AF-A0A7Y6EFR2-F1
#
_cell.length_a   1.000
_cell.length_b   1.000
_cell.length_c   1.000
_cell.angle_alpha   90.00
_cell.angle_beta   90.00
_cell.angle_gamma   90.00
#
_symmetry.space_group_name_H-M   'P 1'
#
loop_
_entity.id
_entity.type
_entity.pdbx_description
1 polymer ?
#
loop_
_entity_poly.entity_id
_entity_poly.type
_entity_poly.pdbx_seq_one_letter_code
_entity_poly.pdbx_strand_id
1 'polypeptide(L)'
;MTDLTERLRLIAAWRTRGGPTPKQACPSVYETTTEAATTLETLTQENARLREAGWRDAKDAPRDGTRIMLWLREPWSCVELARWYEPWGVWLTERYIPNETDEMGGIGADVPTHWMPLPPAPAKSALEAK
;
A
#
# COMPACT_ATOMS: atom_id res chain seq x y z
N MET A 1 -13.50 -13.05 31.22
CA MET A 1 -14.04 -11.69 31.01
C MET A 1 -13.44 -10.78 32.07
N THR A 2 -12.23 -10.26 31.81
CA THR A 2 -11.59 -9.25 32.66
C THR A 2 -12.40 -7.97 32.59
N ASP A 3 -12.87 -7.54 33.76
CA ASP A 3 -13.96 -6.61 34.00
C ASP A 3 -13.68 -5.22 33.38
N LEU A 4 -14.67 -4.66 32.69
CA LEU A 4 -14.65 -3.29 32.16
C LEU A 4 -14.24 -2.28 33.24
N THR A 5 -14.63 -2.53 34.50
CA THR A 5 -14.25 -1.73 35.67
C THR A 5 -12.75 -1.69 35.89
N GLU A 6 -12.05 -2.81 35.69
CA GLU A 6 -10.60 -2.91 35.85
C GLU A 6 -9.88 -2.11 34.76
N ARG A 7 -10.38 -2.19 33.51
CA ARG A 7 -9.88 -1.37 32.39
C ARG A 7 -10.10 0.13 32.62
N LEU A 8 -11.27 0.52 33.14
CA LEU A 8 -11.58 1.92 33.46
C LEU A 8 -10.71 2.46 34.60
N ARG A 9 -10.44 1.66 35.64
CA ARG A 9 -9.49 2.03 36.71
C ARG A 9 -8.07 2.23 36.19
N LEU A 10 -7.63 1.37 35.27
CA LEU A 10 -6.30 1.50 34.65
C LEU A 10 -6.19 2.78 33.81
N ILE A 11 -7.21 3.08 32.99
CA ILE A 11 -7.27 4.32 32.18
C ILE A 11 -7.29 5.56 33.09
N ALA A 12 -8.02 5.52 34.20
CA ALA A 12 -8.03 6.59 35.19
C ALA A 12 -6.65 6.77 35.83
N ALA A 13 -5.96 5.69 36.18
CA ALA A 13 -4.62 5.72 36.76
C ALA A 13 -3.58 6.32 35.80
N TRP A 14 -3.67 6.05 34.48
CA TRP A 14 -2.80 6.66 33.47
C TRP A 14 -2.92 8.18 33.38
N ARG A 15 -4.06 8.75 33.79
CA ARG A 15 -4.30 10.20 33.77
C ARG A 15 -3.92 10.91 35.08
N THR A 16 -3.50 10.17 36.11
CA THR A 16 -3.07 10.75 37.38
C THR A 16 -1.60 11.12 37.37
N ARG A 17 -1.26 12.28 37.97
CA ARG A 17 0.13 12.74 38.09
C ARG A 17 0.90 11.78 38.99
N GLY A 18 1.92 11.11 38.45
CA GLY A 18 2.70 10.08 39.16
C GLY A 18 2.14 8.65 39.09
N GLY A 19 1.06 8.42 38.34
CA GLY A 19 0.53 7.08 38.06
C GLY A 19 1.42 6.30 37.06
N PRO A 20 1.23 4.97 36.95
CA PRO A 20 1.97 4.16 35.98
C PRO A 20 1.64 4.58 34.56
N THR A 21 2.64 4.66 33.70
CA THR A 21 2.44 4.90 32.26
C THR A 21 1.84 3.66 31.58
N PRO A 22 1.18 3.81 30.40
CA PRO A 22 0.75 2.66 29.60
C PRO A 22 1.87 1.66 29.32
N LYS A 23 3.11 2.16 29.08
CA LYS A 23 4.32 1.34 28.93
C LYS A 23 4.64 0.48 30.16
N GLN A 24 4.38 0.98 31.37
CA GLN A 24 4.64 0.27 32.62
C GLN A 24 3.50 -0.67 33.00
N ALA A 25 2.25 -0.30 32.72
CA ALA A 25 1.07 -1.07 33.12
C ALA A 25 0.71 -2.19 32.13
N CYS A 26 0.92 -1.96 30.83
CA CYS A 26 0.62 -2.92 29.77
C CYS A 26 1.69 -2.84 28.66
N PRO A 27 2.91 -3.34 28.91
CA PRO A 27 4.04 -3.19 27.99
C PRO A 27 3.76 -3.72 26.58
N SER A 28 3.13 -4.89 26.45
CA SER A 28 2.82 -5.50 25.15
C SER A 28 1.85 -4.67 24.32
N VAL A 29 0.79 -4.14 24.94
CA VAL A 29 -0.16 -3.26 24.26
C VAL A 29 0.51 -1.95 23.84
N TYR A 30 1.35 -1.39 24.71
CA TYR A 30 2.12 -0.20 24.40
C TYR A 30 3.07 -0.41 23.22
N GLU A 31 3.81 -1.53 23.20
CA GLU A 31 4.72 -1.89 22.10
C GLU A 31 3.96 -2.03 20.78
N THR A 32 2.92 -2.88 20.74
CA THR A 32 2.11 -3.07 19.51
C THR A 32 1.48 -1.78 19.01
N THR A 33 0.97 -0.92 19.90
CA THR A 33 0.37 0.36 19.48
C THR A 33 1.40 1.38 19.02
N THR A 34 2.61 1.36 19.60
CA THR A 34 3.72 2.22 19.15
C THR A 34 4.25 1.78 17.78
N GLU A 35 4.41 0.47 17.56
CA GLU A 35 4.77 -0.09 16.26
C GLU A 35 3.72 0.26 15.21
N ALA A 36 2.45 0.03 15.49
CA ALA A 36 1.35 0.37 14.58
C ALA A 36 1.30 1.86 14.25
N ALA A 37 1.53 2.74 15.24
CA ALA A 37 1.60 4.19 15.01
C ALA A 37 2.78 4.57 14.10
N THR A 38 3.95 3.97 14.32
CA THR A 38 5.15 4.20 13.49
C THR A 38 4.94 3.72 12.05
N THR A 39 4.31 2.54 11.88
CA THR A 39 3.94 2.02 10.56
C THR A 39 2.94 2.97 9.89
N LEU A 40 1.89 3.40 10.58
CA LEU A 40 0.89 4.32 10.02
C LEU A 40 1.53 5.64 9.56
N GLU A 41 2.43 6.20 10.36
CA GLU A 41 3.16 7.42 10.00
C GLU A 41 4.01 7.21 8.73
N THR A 42 4.74 6.10 8.67
CA THR A 42 5.56 5.75 7.51
C THR A 42 4.72 5.59 6.24
N LEU A 43 3.59 4.87 6.33
CA LEU A 43 2.66 4.70 5.21
C LEU A 43 2.02 6.03 4.79
N THR A 44 1.74 6.91 5.74
CA THR A 44 1.19 8.25 5.47
C THR A 44 2.20 9.11 4.71
N GLN A 45 3.48 9.08 5.12
CA GLN A 45 4.56 9.80 4.44
C GLN A 45 4.82 9.24 3.03
N GLU A 46 4.83 7.92 2.86
CA GLU A 46 4.97 7.27 1.54
C GLU A 46 3.83 7.68 0.60
N ASN A 47 2.58 7.58 1.05
CA ASN A 47 1.41 7.99 0.28
C ASN A 47 1.48 9.46 -0.15
N ALA A 48 1.95 10.34 0.74
CA ALA A 48 2.12 11.75 0.44
C ALA A 48 3.17 11.96 -0.68
N ARG A 49 4.34 11.32 -0.56
CA ARG A 49 5.41 11.38 -1.58
C ARG A 49 4.95 10.86 -2.94
N LEU A 50 4.22 9.74 -2.97
CA LEU A 50 3.67 9.18 -4.20
C LEU A 50 2.69 10.15 -4.87
N ARG A 51 1.77 10.74 -4.09
CA ARG A 51 0.83 11.74 -4.60
C ARG A 51 1.52 12.99 -5.14
N GLU A 52 2.55 13.49 -4.45
CA GLU A 52 3.38 14.61 -4.91
C GLU A 52 4.09 14.27 -6.23
N ALA A 53 4.51 13.02 -6.42
CA ALA A 53 5.09 12.52 -7.66
C ALA A 53 4.05 12.23 -8.77
N GLY A 54 2.76 12.47 -8.53
CA GLY A 54 1.70 12.32 -9.53
C GLY A 54 1.04 10.94 -9.56
N TRP A 55 1.38 10.05 -8.62
CA TRP A 55 0.69 8.76 -8.47
C TRP A 55 -0.73 8.95 -7.94
N ARG A 56 -1.65 8.15 -8.47
CA ARG A 56 -3.08 8.17 -8.17
C ARG A 56 -3.48 6.92 -7.40
N ASP A 57 -4.61 6.97 -6.71
CA ASP A 57 -5.15 5.83 -5.97
C ASP A 57 -5.47 4.67 -6.93
N ALA A 58 -4.98 3.46 -6.63
CA ALA A 58 -5.15 2.27 -7.47
C ALA A 58 -6.61 1.92 -7.74
N LYS A 59 -7.55 2.31 -6.86
CA LYS A 59 -8.99 2.08 -7.09
C LYS A 59 -9.53 2.80 -8.32
N ASP A 60 -8.86 3.88 -8.74
CA ASP A 60 -9.24 4.71 -9.88
C ASP A 60 -8.49 4.32 -11.15
N ALA A 61 -7.71 3.23 -11.11
CA ALA A 61 -6.97 2.73 -12.26
C ALA A 61 -7.91 2.20 -13.36
N PRO A 62 -7.62 2.47 -14.64
CA PRO A 62 -8.46 2.00 -15.74
C PRO A 62 -8.43 0.46 -15.83
N ARG A 63 -9.63 -0.13 -15.90
CA ARG A 63 -9.84 -1.59 -16.05
C ARG A 63 -10.28 -1.98 -17.47
N ASP A 64 -9.87 -1.19 -18.46
CA ASP A 64 -10.25 -1.36 -19.87
C ASP A 64 -9.16 -2.07 -20.70
N GLY A 65 -8.11 -2.58 -20.05
CA GLY A 65 -6.95 -3.18 -20.70
C GLY A 65 -5.85 -2.18 -21.09
N THR A 66 -6.00 -0.89 -20.76
CA THR A 66 -4.95 0.11 -20.91
C THR A 66 -3.71 -0.27 -20.11
N ARG A 67 -2.53 -0.07 -20.70
CA ARG A 67 -1.24 -0.26 -20.02
C ARG A 67 -0.94 0.91 -19.08
N ILE A 68 -0.62 0.58 -17.84
CA ILE A 68 -0.34 1.54 -16.76
C ILE A 68 0.85 1.06 -15.91
N MET A 69 1.41 1.97 -15.13
CA MET A 69 2.34 1.64 -14.07
C MET A 69 1.57 1.44 -12.76
N LEU A 70 1.91 0.38 -12.02
CA LEU A 70 1.38 0.08 -10.69
C LEU A 70 2.48 0.17 -9.66
N TRP A 71 2.20 0.78 -8.51
CA TRP A 71 3.06 0.72 -7.33
C TRP A 71 2.58 -0.38 -6.39
N LEU A 72 3.45 -1.37 -6.17
CA LEU A 72 3.25 -2.43 -5.18
C LEU A 72 3.99 -2.05 -3.91
N ARG A 73 3.26 -1.97 -2.81
CA ARG A 73 3.85 -1.73 -1.48
C ARG A 73 4.68 -2.93 -1.03
N GLU A 74 5.34 -2.81 0.12
CA GLU A 74 5.90 -3.95 0.85
C GLU A 74 4.96 -5.17 0.84
N PRO A 75 5.51 -6.39 0.69
CA PRO A 75 6.94 -6.71 0.66
C PRO A 75 7.65 -6.45 -0.68
N TRP A 76 6.93 -6.10 -1.74
CA TRP A 76 7.52 -5.98 -3.08
C TRP A 76 8.23 -4.64 -3.31
N SER A 77 7.64 -3.54 -2.83
CA SER A 77 8.20 -2.18 -2.92
C SER A 77 8.74 -1.86 -4.32
N CYS A 78 7.94 -2.13 -5.35
CA CYS A 78 8.36 -2.05 -6.74
C CYS A 78 7.29 -1.42 -7.65
N VAL A 79 7.73 -1.01 -8.84
CA VAL A 79 6.85 -0.58 -9.93
C VAL A 79 6.72 -1.71 -10.94
N GLU A 80 5.49 -2.02 -11.32
CA GLU A 80 5.18 -2.99 -12.37
C GLU A 80 4.44 -2.31 -13.54
N LEU A 81 4.78 -2.72 -14.76
CA LEU A 81 4.02 -2.37 -15.96
C LEU A 81 2.95 -3.43 -16.17
N ALA A 82 1.69 -3.04 -16.11
CA ALA A 82 0.57 -3.97 -16.18
C ALA A 82 -0.62 -3.43 -16.97
N ARG A 83 -1.53 -4.35 -17.30
CA ARG A 83 -2.87 -4.05 -17.83
C ARG A 83 -3.92 -4.90 -17.11
N TRP A 84 -5.14 -4.40 -17.02
CA TRP A 84 -6.23 -5.18 -16.45
C TRP A 84 -6.63 -6.33 -17.37
N TYR A 85 -6.90 -7.50 -16.78
CA TYR A 85 -7.41 -8.67 -17.47
C TYR A 85 -8.70 -9.16 -16.83
N GLU A 86 -9.80 -8.73 -17.44
CA GLU A 86 -11.16 -8.98 -16.98
C GLU A 86 -11.48 -10.47 -16.70
N PRO A 87 -11.07 -11.45 -17.54
CA PRO A 87 -11.46 -12.84 -17.34
C PRO A 87 -11.05 -13.43 -15.98
N TRP A 88 -9.98 -12.91 -15.37
CA TRP A 88 -9.44 -13.40 -14.10
C TRP A 88 -9.52 -12.37 -12.98
N GLY A 89 -9.90 -11.13 -13.28
CA GLY A 89 -9.95 -10.05 -12.30
C GLY A 89 -8.57 -9.70 -11.72
N VAL A 90 -7.52 -9.74 -12.54
CA VAL A 90 -6.13 -9.46 -12.13
C VAL A 90 -5.45 -8.43 -13.04
N TRP A 91 -4.37 -7.85 -12.54
CA TRP A 91 -3.43 -7.07 -13.32
C TRP A 91 -2.37 -7.98 -13.93
N LEU A 92 -2.32 -8.07 -15.26
CA LEU A 92 -1.28 -8.83 -15.97
C LEU A 92 -0.05 -7.96 -16.18
N THR A 93 1.09 -8.44 -15.69
CA THR A 93 2.38 -7.85 -16.03
C THR A 93 2.80 -8.28 -17.44
N GLU A 94 3.68 -7.50 -18.07
CA GLU A 94 4.23 -7.85 -19.39
C GLU A 94 5.03 -9.16 -19.40
N ARG A 95 5.41 -9.67 -18.21
CA ARG A 95 6.11 -10.97 -18.06
C ARG A 95 5.18 -12.16 -18.24
N TYR A 96 3.87 -11.94 -18.21
CA TYR A 96 2.89 -13.00 -18.20
C TYR A 96 1.95 -12.88 -19.40
N ILE A 97 1.92 -13.95 -20.21
CA ILE A 97 1.04 -14.09 -21.36
C ILE A 97 0.06 -15.22 -21.01
N PRO A 98 -1.24 -14.93 -20.80
CA PRO A 98 -2.22 -15.96 -20.48
C PRO A 98 -2.24 -17.03 -21.56
N ASN A 99 -2.09 -18.29 -21.17
CA ASN A 99 -2.40 -19.44 -22.01
C ASN A 99 -3.54 -20.28 -21.40
N GLU A 100 -4.13 -21.17 -22.20
CA GLU A 100 -5.31 -21.98 -21.82
C GLU A 100 -5.03 -22.99 -20.69
N THR A 101 -3.76 -23.19 -20.33
CA THR A 101 -3.31 -24.16 -19.31
C THR A 101 -2.81 -23.51 -18.03
N ASP A 102 -2.70 -22.18 -17.97
CA ASP A 102 -2.06 -21.52 -16.85
C ASP A 102 -2.98 -21.46 -15.61
N GLU A 103 -2.38 -21.72 -14.44
CA GLU A 103 -2.89 -21.25 -13.16
C GLU A 103 -3.03 -19.72 -13.20
N MET A 104 -4.07 -19.16 -12.56
CA MET A 104 -4.36 -17.72 -12.57
C MET A 104 -3.13 -16.89 -12.19
N GLY A 105 -2.40 -16.39 -13.19
CA GLY A 105 -1.18 -15.62 -13.01
C GLY A 105 -1.46 -14.13 -13.15
N GLY A 106 -0.90 -13.33 -12.26
CA GLY A 106 -1.06 -11.88 -12.24
C GLY A 106 -0.97 -11.30 -10.84
N ILE A 107 -1.09 -9.99 -10.76
CA ILE A 107 -1.15 -9.26 -9.51
C ILE A 107 -2.63 -9.11 -9.14
N GLY A 108 -3.00 -9.51 -7.92
CA GLY A 108 -4.37 -9.37 -7.40
C GLY A 108 -4.87 -7.92 -7.47
N ALA A 109 -6.18 -7.74 -7.67
CA ALA A 109 -6.76 -6.41 -7.91
C ALA A 109 -6.50 -5.38 -6.80
N ASP A 110 -6.33 -5.86 -5.57
CA ASP A 110 -6.16 -5.10 -4.32
C ASP A 110 -4.70 -4.95 -3.86
N VAL A 111 -3.76 -5.62 -4.53
CA VAL A 111 -2.33 -5.57 -4.18
C VAL A 111 -1.70 -4.20 -4.51
N PRO A 112 -1.98 -3.57 -5.68
CA PRO A 112 -1.46 -2.25 -5.96
C PRO A 112 -2.10 -1.19 -5.07
N THR A 113 -1.29 -0.25 -4.60
CA THR A 113 -1.80 0.89 -3.83
C THR A 113 -1.96 2.14 -4.67
N HIS A 114 -1.14 2.28 -5.71
CA HIS A 114 -1.19 3.43 -6.60
C HIS A 114 -0.96 3.06 -8.06
N TRP A 115 -1.34 3.96 -8.95
CA TRP A 115 -1.08 3.84 -10.39
C TRP A 115 -0.66 5.17 -11.02
N MET A 116 -0.06 5.08 -12.21
CA MET A 116 0.15 6.20 -13.13
C MET A 116 -0.05 5.74 -14.57
N PRO A 117 -0.47 6.65 -15.48
CA PRO A 117 -0.37 6.36 -16.91
C PRO A 117 1.10 6.15 -17.30
N LEU A 118 1.32 5.43 -18.41
CA LEU A 118 2.64 5.39 -19.02
C LEU A 118 3.10 6.80 -19.40
N PRO A 119 4.39 7.14 -19.19
CA PRO A 119 4.93 8.39 -19.70
C PRO A 119 4.80 8.42 -21.22
N PRO A 120 4.61 9.61 -21.83
CA PRO A 120 4.56 9.72 -23.27
C PRO A 120 5.87 9.21 -23.89
N ALA A 121 5.77 8.62 -25.08
CA ALA A 121 6.94 8.23 -25.84
C ALA A 121 7.86 9.45 -26.07
N PRO A 122 9.20 9.26 -26.08
CA PRO A 122 10.12 10.35 -26.40
C PRO A 122 9.79 10.98 -27.75
N ALA A 123 9.91 12.30 -27.84
CA ALA A 123 9.80 12.98 -29.12
C ALA A 123 10.92 12.52 -30.08
N LYS A 124 10.60 12.30 -31.36
CA LYS A 124 11.54 11.80 -32.38
C LYS A 124 12.86 12.61 -32.45
N SER A 125 12.84 13.91 -32.17
CA SER A 125 14.03 14.77 -32.21
C SER A 125 15.11 14.43 -31.18
N ALA A 126 14.81 13.60 -30.17
CA ALA A 126 15.80 13.14 -29.19
C ALA A 126 16.63 11.93 -29.68
N LEU A 127 16.22 11.28 -30.79
CA LEU A 127 16.89 10.09 -31.34
C LEU A 127 17.87 10.41 -32.47
N GLU A 128 17.75 11.58 -33.10
CA GLU A 128 18.58 11.99 -34.26
C GLU A 128 19.76 12.91 -33.89
N ALA A 129 19.93 13.24 -32.60
CA ALA A 129 21.00 14.12 -32.11
C ALA A 129 22.30 13.36 -31.70
N LYS A 130 22.59 12.22 -32.33
CA LYS A 130 23.85 11.48 -32.15
C LYS A 130 24.54 11.18 -33.47
#